data_AF-A0A3A8WAP5-F1
#
_entry.id   AF-A0A3A8WAP5-F1
#
_cell.length_a   1.000
_cell.length_b   1.000
_cell.length_c   1.000
_cell.angle_alpha   90.00
_cell.angle_beta   90.00
_cell.angle_gamma   90.00
#
_symmetry.space_group_name_H-M   'P 1'
#
loop_
_entity.id
_entity.type
_entity.pdbx_description
1 polymer ?
#
loop_
_entity_poly.entity_id
_entity_poly.type
_entity_poly.pdbx_seq_one_letter_code
_entity_poly.pdbx_strand_id
1 'polypeptide(L)'
;MYFNYADFNIENHDIAFSGNGENDILISIPFAEGTPQCIKDKLNEIISQGMEEWERLWTWAVGLQQAYIPEPGGLLLNAGMQVNYIHNRVQYCIAITITDFELKPDSTGICIDIDVLVPKSSGLYNEFVAYCRYKLDNVLFSLV
;
A
#
# COMPACT_ATOMS: atom_id res chain seq x y z
N MET A 1 15.09 2.62 9.18
CA MET A 1 14.71 1.32 9.81
C MET A 1 14.14 0.44 8.71
N TYR A 2 14.39 -0.88 8.66
CA TYR A 2 13.83 -1.72 7.58
C TYR A 2 12.53 -2.36 8.06
N PHE A 3 11.43 -2.10 7.35
CA PHE A 3 10.12 -2.66 7.61
C PHE A 3 9.74 -3.67 6.54
N ASN A 4 9.28 -4.85 6.96
CA ASN A 4 8.68 -5.83 6.06
C ASN A 4 7.16 -5.78 6.22
N TYR A 5 6.43 -5.63 5.12
CA TYR A 5 4.97 -5.56 5.13
C TYR A 5 4.33 -6.79 5.82
N ALA A 6 5.01 -7.94 5.78
CA ALA A 6 4.53 -9.18 6.40
C ALA A 6 4.58 -9.15 7.94
N ASP A 7 5.27 -8.17 8.54
CA ASP A 7 5.34 -8.00 10.00
C ASP A 7 4.12 -7.21 10.54
N PHE A 8 3.30 -6.63 9.66
CA PHE A 8 2.11 -5.84 10.00
C PHE A 8 0.85 -6.71 10.05
N ASN A 9 -0.20 -6.22 10.72
CA ASN A 9 -1.53 -6.80 10.57
C ASN A 9 -2.13 -6.35 9.23
N ILE A 10 -2.10 -7.22 8.23
CA ILE A 10 -2.63 -6.93 6.89
C ILE A 10 -4.17 -6.92 6.94
N GLU A 11 -4.80 -5.83 6.50
CA GLU A 11 -6.26 -5.67 6.53
C GLU A 11 -6.94 -6.21 5.26
N ASN A 12 -6.31 -6.00 4.11
CA ASN A 12 -6.93 -6.26 2.83
C ASN A 12 -6.46 -7.59 2.23
N HIS A 13 -7.40 -8.51 2.00
CA HIS A 13 -7.10 -9.88 1.55
C HIS A 13 -7.69 -10.24 0.19
N ASP A 14 -8.69 -9.48 -0.28
CA ASP A 14 -9.42 -9.77 -1.52
C ASP A 14 -9.24 -8.67 -2.57
N ILE A 15 -9.42 -9.03 -3.85
CA ILE A 15 -9.48 -8.05 -4.94
C ILE A 15 -10.77 -7.25 -4.80
N ALA A 16 -10.66 -5.92 -4.72
CA ALA A 16 -11.79 -5.01 -4.60
C ALA A 16 -11.98 -4.17 -5.87
N PHE A 17 -13.24 -3.91 -6.21
CA PHE A 17 -13.63 -3.06 -7.34
C PHE A 17 -14.46 -1.89 -6.81
N SER A 18 -14.09 -0.67 -7.18
CA SER A 18 -14.86 0.53 -6.85
C SER A 18 -14.98 1.45 -8.06
N GLY A 19 -16.07 2.20 -8.14
CA GLY A 19 -16.30 3.23 -9.15
C GLY A 19 -16.40 4.59 -8.49
N ASN A 20 -15.77 5.62 -9.06
CA ASN A 20 -15.86 7.00 -8.55
C ASN A 20 -16.59 7.97 -9.51
N GLY A 21 -17.27 7.45 -10.54
CA GLY A 21 -18.00 8.21 -11.54
C GLY A 21 -18.49 7.31 -12.69
N GLU A 22 -19.06 7.90 -13.75
CA GLU A 22 -19.67 7.14 -14.85
C GLU A 22 -18.67 6.27 -15.64
N ASN A 23 -17.37 6.58 -15.63
CA ASN A 23 -16.37 5.89 -16.46
C ASN A 23 -15.05 5.56 -15.75
N ASP A 24 -15.00 5.73 -14.43
CA ASP A 24 -13.76 5.59 -13.67
C ASP A 24 -13.86 4.38 -12.75
N ILE A 25 -12.94 3.43 -12.93
CA ILE A 25 -12.88 2.17 -12.18
C ILE A 25 -11.53 2.08 -11.47
N LEU A 26 -11.57 1.87 -10.17
CA LEU A 26 -10.42 1.51 -9.34
C LEU A 26 -10.53 0.03 -9.02
N ILE A 27 -9.46 -0.70 -9.33
CA ILE A 27 -9.30 -2.09 -8.90
C ILE A 27 -8.13 -2.16 -7.93
N SER A 28 -8.35 -2.66 -6.73
CA SER A 28 -7.31 -2.87 -5.73
C SER A 28 -7.00 -4.36 -5.61
N ILE A 29 -5.75 -4.72 -5.83
CA ILE A 29 -5.25 -6.09 -5.75
C ILE A 29 -4.37 -6.20 -4.50
N PRO A 30 -4.69 -7.07 -3.54
CA PRO A 30 -3.91 -7.21 -2.31
C PRO A 30 -2.54 -7.82 -2.60
N PHE A 31 -1.56 -7.48 -1.77
CA PHE A 31 -0.28 -8.17 -1.74
C PHE A 31 -0.46 -9.58 -1.18
N ALA A 32 0.23 -10.55 -1.76
CA ALA A 32 0.13 -11.95 -1.38
C ALA A 32 1.52 -12.62 -1.40
N GLU A 33 1.62 -13.85 -0.87
CA GLU A 33 2.87 -14.62 -0.93
C GLU A 33 3.40 -14.76 -2.36
N GLY A 34 2.52 -14.94 -3.34
CA GLY A 34 2.88 -15.05 -4.75
C GLY A 34 3.22 -13.73 -5.45
N THR A 35 3.20 -12.58 -4.76
CA THR A 35 3.60 -11.30 -5.37
C THR A 35 5.10 -11.30 -5.68
N PRO A 36 5.52 -10.85 -6.89
CA PRO A 36 6.93 -10.75 -7.26
C PRO A 36 7.76 -9.98 -6.25
N GLN A 37 8.97 -10.47 -5.97
CA GLN A 37 9.82 -9.91 -4.92
C GLN A 37 10.15 -8.44 -5.16
N CYS A 38 10.43 -8.02 -6.39
CA CYS A 38 10.71 -6.62 -6.70
C CYS A 38 9.55 -5.66 -6.39
N ILE A 39 8.30 -6.14 -6.44
CA ILE A 39 7.11 -5.36 -6.08
C ILE A 39 6.98 -5.29 -4.55
N LYS A 40 7.24 -6.41 -3.85
CA LYS A 40 7.30 -6.43 -2.37
C LYS A 40 8.42 -5.53 -1.83
N ASP A 41 9.58 -5.55 -2.46
CA ASP A 41 10.71 -4.69 -2.10
C ASP A 41 10.32 -3.21 -2.24
N LYS A 42 9.57 -2.86 -3.30
CA LYS A 42 9.04 -1.51 -3.48
C LYS A 42 8.02 -1.14 -2.40
N LEU A 43 7.13 -2.06 -2.02
CA LEU A 43 6.20 -1.84 -0.91
C LEU A 43 6.96 -1.58 0.40
N ASN A 44 7.94 -2.41 0.74
CA ASN A 44 8.75 -2.27 1.95
C ASN A 44 9.53 -0.93 1.96
N GLU A 45 10.01 -0.48 0.80
CA GLU A 45 10.63 0.84 0.64
C GLU A 45 9.63 1.97 0.96
N ILE A 46 8.40 1.90 0.41
CA ILE A 46 7.35 2.90 0.64
C ILE A 46 6.94 2.93 2.11
N ILE A 47 6.75 1.76 2.74
CA ILE A 47 6.45 1.66 4.17
C ILE A 47 7.57 2.31 4.98
N SER A 48 8.83 1.97 4.70
CA SER A 48 9.96 2.51 5.44
C SER A 48 10.04 4.04 5.32
N GLN A 49 9.83 4.58 4.11
CA GLN A 49 9.77 6.03 3.88
C GLN A 49 8.61 6.69 4.64
N GLY A 50 7.42 6.08 4.62
CA GLY A 50 6.25 6.58 5.33
C GLY A 50 6.45 6.63 6.85
N MET A 51 7.02 5.55 7.42
CA MET A 51 7.31 5.47 8.86
C MET A 51 8.39 6.48 9.28
N GLU A 52 9.46 6.63 8.49
CA GLU A 52 10.53 7.61 8.73
C GLU A 52 10.01 9.06 8.65
N GLU A 53 9.15 9.36 7.68
CA GLU A 53 8.54 10.69 7.56
C GLU A 53 7.58 10.99 8.72
N TRP A 54 6.77 10.01 9.13
CA TRP A 54 5.90 10.15 10.30
C TRP A 54 6.71 10.42 11.57
N GLU A 55 7.78 9.65 11.82
CA GLU A 55 8.68 9.85 12.96
C GLU A 55 9.27 11.27 12.94
N ARG A 56 9.74 11.71 11.77
CA ARG A 56 10.32 13.05 11.58
C ARG A 56 9.32 14.16 11.89
N LEU A 57 8.11 14.06 11.36
CA LEU A 57 7.06 15.06 11.54
C LEU A 57 6.59 15.12 13.00
N TRP A 58 6.39 13.98 13.65
CA TRP A 58 5.98 13.95 15.06
C TRP A 58 7.08 14.41 15.99
N THR A 59 8.33 13.96 15.80
CA THR A 59 9.49 14.45 16.56
C THR A 59 9.55 15.99 16.54
N TRP A 60 9.33 16.60 15.35
CA TRP A 60 9.26 18.05 15.21
C TRP A 60 8.02 18.67 15.89
N ALA A 61 6.84 18.10 15.69
CA ALA A 61 5.57 18.66 16.15
C ALA A 61 5.40 18.63 17.69
N VAL A 62 5.85 17.56 18.35
CA VAL A 62 5.73 17.41 19.82
C VAL A 62 7.00 17.74 20.59
N GLY A 63 8.07 18.16 19.92
CA GLY A 63 9.33 18.53 20.55
C GLY A 63 10.00 17.39 21.33
N LEU A 64 9.67 16.14 21.00
CA LEU A 64 10.31 14.97 21.57
C LEU A 64 11.73 14.84 20.98
N GLN A 65 12.68 14.32 21.78
CA GLN A 65 14.01 13.98 21.25
C GLN A 65 13.97 12.79 20.29
N GLN A 66 12.95 11.92 20.42
CA GLN A 66 12.67 10.80 19.52
C GLN A 66 11.18 10.41 19.67
N ALA A 67 10.42 10.39 18.58
CA ALA A 67 9.09 9.81 18.59
C ALA A 67 9.19 8.27 18.72
N TYR A 68 8.34 7.66 19.54
CA TYR A 68 8.28 6.20 19.60
C TYR A 68 7.61 5.67 18.35
N ILE A 69 8.32 4.84 17.57
CA ILE A 69 7.70 4.07 16.49
C ILE A 69 7.13 2.78 17.07
N PRO A 70 5.81 2.54 16.99
CA PRO A 70 5.20 1.27 17.37
C PRO A 70 5.80 0.10 16.58
N GLU A 71 5.86 -1.06 17.22
CA GLU A 71 6.22 -2.29 16.52
C GLU A 71 5.21 -2.60 15.41
N PRO A 72 5.65 -3.10 14.23
CA PRO A 72 4.75 -3.36 13.10
C PRO A 72 3.52 -4.21 13.43
N GLY A 73 3.66 -5.20 14.32
CA GLY A 73 2.57 -6.06 14.76
C GLY A 73 1.48 -5.35 15.58
N GLY A 74 1.71 -4.11 16.00
CA GLY A 74 0.72 -3.23 16.62
C GLY A 74 0.02 -2.28 15.63
N LEU A 75 0.33 -2.38 14.34
CA LEU A 75 -0.20 -1.53 13.28
C LEU A 75 -1.03 -2.35 12.28
N LEU A 76 -2.07 -1.72 11.74
CA LEU A 76 -2.85 -2.19 10.61
C LEU A 76 -2.25 -1.64 9.32
N LEU A 77 -2.01 -2.53 8.35
CA LEU A 77 -1.56 -2.18 7.01
C LEU A 77 -2.63 -2.56 5.99
N ASN A 78 -3.17 -1.57 5.30
CA ASN A 78 -3.99 -1.74 4.12
C ASN A 78 -3.15 -1.36 2.90
N ALA A 79 -2.67 -2.36 2.14
CA ALA A 79 -1.75 -2.14 1.02
C ALA A 79 -2.27 -2.81 -0.24
N GLY A 80 -2.46 -2.03 -1.32
CA GLY A 80 -3.00 -2.52 -2.58
C GLY A 80 -2.18 -2.10 -3.78
N MET A 81 -2.02 -3.00 -4.74
CA MET A 81 -1.67 -2.65 -6.11
C MET A 81 -2.94 -2.16 -6.79
N GLN A 82 -2.99 -0.88 -7.12
CA GLN A 82 -4.15 -0.25 -7.72
C GLN A 82 -4.01 -0.15 -9.24
N VAL A 83 -5.07 -0.53 -9.95
CA VAL A 83 -5.24 -0.30 -11.39
C VAL A 83 -6.38 0.68 -11.57
N ASN A 84 -6.02 1.91 -11.94
CA ASN A 84 -6.96 3.02 -12.09
C ASN A 84 -7.27 3.23 -13.58
N TYR A 85 -8.49 2.92 -13.98
CA TYR A 85 -9.03 3.26 -15.29
C TYR A 85 -9.72 4.61 -15.17
N ILE A 86 -9.07 5.67 -15.65
CA ILE A 86 -9.56 7.05 -15.55
C ILE A 86 -9.73 7.62 -16.94
N HIS A 87 -10.96 7.95 -17.34
CA HIS A 87 -11.26 8.70 -18.59
C HIS A 87 -10.43 8.23 -19.82
N ASN A 88 -10.30 6.91 -20.04
CA ASN A 88 -9.50 6.23 -21.09
C ASN A 88 -7.97 6.10 -20.87
N ARG A 89 -7.48 6.27 -19.64
CA ARG A 89 -6.09 6.01 -19.27
C ARG A 89 -6.02 4.97 -18.16
N VAL A 90 -4.99 4.14 -18.20
CA VAL A 90 -4.69 3.19 -17.12
C VAL A 90 -3.47 3.69 -16.36
N GLN A 91 -3.64 3.87 -15.05
CA GLN A 91 -2.56 4.15 -14.10
C GLN A 91 -2.38 2.96 -13.17
N TYR A 92 -1.13 2.74 -12.77
CA TYR A 92 -0.74 1.66 -11.87
C TYR A 92 -0.09 2.30 -10.64
N CYS A 93 -0.63 2.05 -9.47
CA CYS A 93 -0.15 2.63 -8.21
C CYS A 93 0.06 1.54 -7.15
N ILE A 94 0.95 1.80 -6.20
CA ILE A 94 0.95 1.13 -4.91
C ILE A 94 0.35 2.11 -3.92
N ALA A 95 -0.77 1.73 -3.32
CA ALA A 95 -1.46 2.49 -2.28
C ALA A 95 -1.23 1.82 -0.94
N ILE A 96 -0.91 2.60 0.09
CA ILE A 96 -0.77 2.12 1.46
C ILE A 96 -1.50 3.02 2.44
N THR A 97 -2.15 2.41 3.42
CA THR A 97 -2.62 3.06 4.63
C THR A 97 -2.09 2.30 5.84
N ILE A 98 -1.44 2.99 6.77
CA ILE A 98 -0.98 2.41 8.04
C ILE A 98 -1.68 3.14 9.18
N THR A 99 -2.34 2.39 10.05
CA THR A 99 -3.03 2.93 11.24
C THR A 99 -2.74 2.10 12.49
N ASP A 100 -3.00 2.66 13.68
CA ASP A 100 -2.86 1.89 14.91
C ASP A 100 -3.93 0.81 15.05
N PHE A 101 -3.52 -0.39 15.46
CA PHE A 101 -4.43 -1.52 15.72
C PHE A 101 -5.29 -1.29 16.98
N GLU A 102 -4.69 -0.72 18.03
CA GLU A 102 -5.35 -0.38 19.28
C GLU A 102 -5.37 1.14 19.43
N LEU A 103 -6.53 1.76 19.20
CA LEU A 103 -6.76 3.19 19.51
C LEU A 103 -6.40 3.46 20.97
N LYS A 104 -5.19 3.96 21.23
CA LYS A 104 -4.84 4.41 22.58
C LYS A 104 -5.54 5.77 22.85
N PRO A 105 -6.26 5.92 23.98
CA PRO A 105 -7.10 7.09 24.26
C PRO A 105 -6.32 8.40 24.41
N ASP A 106 -5.00 8.35 24.57
CA ASP A 106 -4.11 9.47 24.89
C ASP A 106 -3.46 10.14 23.66
N SER A 107 -3.94 9.83 22.45
CA SER A 107 -3.79 10.69 21.26
C SER A 107 -2.35 11.00 20.81
N THR A 108 -1.68 10.02 20.21
CA THR A 108 -0.66 10.22 19.14
C THR A 108 -0.78 9.07 18.15
N GLY A 109 -1.90 9.02 17.43
CA GLY A 109 -2.17 7.90 16.54
C GLY A 109 -1.30 7.91 15.28
N ILE A 110 -0.86 6.73 14.81
CA ILE A 110 -0.30 6.61 13.46
C ILE A 110 -1.43 6.64 12.44
N CYS A 111 -1.27 7.51 11.44
CA CYS A 111 -2.04 7.51 10.22
C CYS A 111 -1.09 7.94 9.10
N ILE A 112 -0.72 6.99 8.25
CA ILE A 112 0.10 7.20 7.07
C ILE A 112 -0.75 6.79 5.88
N ASP A 113 -0.91 7.68 4.92
CA ASP A 113 -1.68 7.43 3.69
C ASP A 113 -0.82 7.88 2.49
N ILE A 114 -0.42 6.92 1.66
CA ILE A 114 0.54 7.15 0.58
C ILE A 114 0.12 6.39 -0.68
N ASP A 115 -0.01 7.14 -1.77
CA ASP A 115 -0.18 6.60 -3.12
C ASP A 115 1.08 6.87 -3.96
N VAL A 116 1.69 5.81 -4.49
CA VAL A 116 2.86 5.90 -5.35
C VAL A 116 2.54 5.39 -6.75
N LEU A 117 2.57 6.29 -7.72
CA LEU A 117 2.48 5.94 -9.13
C LEU A 117 3.71 5.10 -9.54
N VAL A 118 3.49 3.98 -10.20
CA VAL A 118 4.55 3.17 -10.81
C VAL A 118 4.84 3.74 -12.22
N PRO A 119 5.95 4.45 -12.44
CA PRO A 119 6.19 5.13 -13.71
C PRO A 119 6.58 4.12 -14.78
N LYS A 120 6.14 4.37 -16.03
CA LYS A 120 6.44 3.53 -17.20
C LYS A 120 7.93 3.33 -17.46
N SER A 121 8.76 4.28 -17.03
CA SER A 121 10.21 4.24 -17.16
C SER A 121 10.92 3.41 -16.08
N SER A 122 10.20 2.96 -15.04
CA SER A 122 10.79 2.13 -13.99
C SER A 122 11.08 0.72 -14.50
N GLY A 123 12.17 0.12 -14.00
CA GLY A 123 12.43 -1.31 -14.20
C GLY A 123 11.36 -2.22 -13.56
N LEU A 124 10.52 -1.67 -12.69
CA LEU A 124 9.40 -2.35 -12.03
C LEU A 124 8.16 -2.46 -12.93
N TYR A 125 7.95 -1.51 -13.84
CA TYR A 125 6.66 -1.29 -14.50
C TYR A 125 6.12 -2.54 -15.22
N ASN A 126 6.96 -3.22 -16.01
CA ASN A 126 6.51 -4.36 -16.80
C ASN A 126 6.09 -5.53 -15.91
N GLU A 127 6.86 -5.83 -14.86
CA GLU A 127 6.54 -6.89 -13.88
C GLU A 127 5.26 -6.55 -13.12
N PHE A 128 5.11 -5.28 -12.71
CA PHE A 128 3.94 -4.79 -12.01
C PHE A 128 2.66 -4.96 -12.85
N VAL A 129 2.70 -4.52 -14.11
CA VAL A 129 1.57 -4.65 -15.04
C VAL A 129 1.26 -6.11 -15.33
N ALA A 130 2.28 -6.93 -15.58
CA ALA A 130 2.10 -8.36 -15.86
C ALA A 130 1.44 -9.08 -14.68
N TYR A 131 1.90 -8.83 -13.47
CA TYR A 131 1.32 -9.43 -12.27
C TYR A 131 -0.11 -8.97 -12.01
N CYS A 132 -0.39 -7.67 -12.10
CA CYS A 132 -1.74 -7.13 -11.94
C CYS A 132 -2.70 -7.79 -12.94
N ARG A 133 -2.32 -7.85 -14.22
CA ARG A 133 -3.13 -8.49 -15.26
C ARG A 133 -3.37 -9.97 -14.96
N TYR A 134 -2.32 -10.72 -14.61
CA TYR A 134 -2.44 -12.12 -14.23
C TYR A 134 -3.46 -12.33 -13.09
N LYS A 135 -3.40 -11.48 -12.05
CA LYS A 135 -4.35 -11.56 -10.92
C LYS A 135 -5.78 -11.23 -11.33
N LEU A 136 -5.97 -10.21 -12.18
CA LEU A 136 -7.29 -9.84 -12.68
C LEU A 136 -7.87 -10.90 -13.62
N ASP A 137 -7.06 -11.43 -14.53
CA ASP A 137 -7.48 -12.45 -15.48
C ASP A 137 -7.93 -13.73 -14.74
N ASN A 138 -7.23 -14.10 -13.66
CA ASN A 138 -7.64 -15.21 -12.81
C ASN A 138 -8.95 -14.98 -12.04
N VAL A 139 -9.42 -13.74 -11.89
CA VAL A 139 -10.70 -13.45 -11.23
C VAL A 139 -11.83 -13.26 -12.26
N LEU A 140 -11.53 -12.61 -13.37
CA LEU A 140 -12.51 -12.29 -14.41
C LEU A 140 -12.75 -13.47 -15.38
N PHE A 141 -11.72 -14.28 -15.61
CA PHE A 141 -11.70 -15.33 -16.61
C PHE A 141 -11.25 -16.68 -16.05
N SER A 142 -11.23 -16.85 -14.72
CA SER A 142 -11.19 -18.18 -14.12
C SER A 142 -12.30 -19.02 -14.76
N LEU A 143 -11.89 -19.93 -15.63
CA LEU A 143 -12.73 -20.90 -16.29
C LEU A 143 -13.51 -21.68 -15.23
N VAL A 144 -14.80 -21.84 -15.48
CA VAL A 144 -15.65 -22.89 -14.91
C VAL A 144 -14.93 -24.23 -14.90
#